data_AF-A0A853KY01-F1
#
_entry.id   AF-A0A853KY01-F1
#
_cell.length_a   1.000
_cell.length_b   1.000
_cell.length_c   1.000
_cell.angle_alpha   90.00
_cell.angle_beta   90.00
_cell.angle_gamma   90.00
#
_symmetry.space_group_name_H-M   'P 1'
#
loop_
_entity.id
_entity.type
_entity.pdbx_description
1 polymer ?
#
loop_
_entity_poly.entity_id
_entity_poly.type
_entity_poly.pdbx_seq_one_letter_code
_entity_poly.pdbx_strand_id
1 'polypeptide(L)'
;MVQAVGTTNHAVLNGAIPGANGVAYQKVAQAAAYAVQDSTDYLRNIMSMASATTGVAMQQMLATKEVDPYSKIIKAATDAVSDAQTTFSKVGTSASSVVKDFDSLA
;
A
#
# COMPACT_ATOMS: atom_id res chain seq x y z
N MET A 1 14.43 -5.26 9.03
CA MET A 1 14.33 -3.98 8.29
C MET A 1 15.50 -3.05 8.59
N VAL A 2 15.80 -2.73 9.87
CA VAL A 2 16.97 -1.90 10.27
C VAL A 2 18.30 -2.42 9.70
N GLN A 3 18.50 -3.74 9.67
CA GLN A 3 19.72 -4.32 9.08
C GLN A 3 19.81 -4.10 7.57
N ALA A 4 18.72 -4.24 6.80
CA ALA A 4 18.74 -4.06 5.35
C ALA A 4 19.01 -2.59 4.95
N VAL A 5 18.46 -1.64 5.71
CA VAL A 5 18.74 -0.20 5.53
C VAL A 5 20.21 0.10 5.86
N GLY A 6 20.74 -0.46 6.95
CA GLY A 6 22.14 -0.32 7.34
C GLY A 6 23.12 -0.87 6.31
N THR A 7 22.87 -2.06 5.74
CA THR A 7 23.74 -2.64 4.70
C THR A 7 23.70 -1.86 3.40
N THR A 8 22.52 -1.33 3.03
CA THR A 8 22.35 -0.51 1.82
C THR A 8 23.07 0.83 1.98
N ASN A 9 22.97 1.49 3.14
CA ASN A 9 23.71 2.72 3.43
C ASN A 9 25.22 2.50 3.41
N HIS A 10 25.72 1.41 4.00
CA HIS A 10 27.15 1.14 4.03
C HIS A 10 27.73 0.87 2.62
N ALA A 11 26.93 0.34 1.69
CA ALA A 11 27.32 0.13 0.30
C ALA A 11 27.27 1.42 -0.56
N VAL A 12 26.34 2.33 -0.27
CA VAL A 12 26.14 3.56 -1.07
C VAL A 12 26.99 4.74 -0.56
N LEU A 13 27.15 4.87 0.76
CA LEU A 13 27.79 6.04 1.38
C LEU A 13 29.31 5.93 1.48
N ASN A 14 29.89 4.72 1.60
CA ASN A 14 31.35 4.55 1.65
C ASN A 14 32.07 4.85 0.31
N GLY A 15 31.33 5.02 -0.79
CA GLY A 15 31.88 5.37 -2.12
C GLY A 15 31.53 6.80 -2.59
N ALA A 16 30.94 7.63 -1.74
CA ALA A 16 30.24 8.85 -2.13
C ALA A 16 31.14 10.11 -2.20
N ILE A 17 31.25 10.70 -3.39
CA ILE A 17 31.75 12.05 -3.66
C ILE A 17 30.78 13.09 -3.04
N PRO A 18 31.22 14.28 -2.59
CA PRO A 18 30.32 15.31 -2.04
C PRO A 18 29.09 15.55 -2.94
N GLY A 19 27.89 15.33 -2.41
CA GLY A 19 26.61 15.43 -3.14
C GLY A 19 25.86 14.10 -3.39
N ALA A 20 26.52 12.95 -3.21
CA ALA A 20 25.87 11.65 -3.39
C ALA A 20 24.81 11.31 -2.32
N ASN A 21 24.89 11.88 -1.10
CA ASN A 21 23.86 11.73 -0.06
C ASN A 21 22.50 12.28 -0.52
N GLY A 22 22.48 13.45 -1.16
CA GLY A 22 21.26 14.08 -1.66
C GLY A 22 20.60 13.29 -2.80
N VAL A 23 21.42 12.73 -3.70
CA VAL A 23 20.93 11.86 -4.79
C VAL A 23 20.39 10.54 -4.23
N ALA A 24 21.05 9.96 -3.23
CA ALA A 24 20.58 8.74 -2.59
C ALA A 24 19.25 8.97 -1.84
N TYR A 25 19.13 10.09 -1.11
CA TYR A 25 17.88 10.49 -0.46
C TYR A 25 16.75 10.66 -1.47
N GLN A 26 16.99 11.37 -2.58
CA GLN A 26 15.98 11.56 -3.63
C GLN A 26 15.48 10.23 -4.22
N LYS A 27 16.37 9.24 -4.41
CA LYS A 27 16.00 7.90 -4.89
C LYS A 27 15.17 7.13 -3.87
N VAL A 28 15.51 7.22 -2.58
CA VAL A 28 14.73 6.60 -1.49
C VAL A 28 13.35 7.24 -1.38
N ALA A 29 13.28 8.57 -1.40
CA ALA A 29 12.03 9.32 -1.41
C ALA A 29 11.15 8.97 -2.62
N GLN A 30 11.75 8.82 -3.81
CA GLN A 30 11.04 8.40 -5.02
C GLN A 30 10.50 6.97 -4.90
N ALA A 31 11.30 6.02 -4.43
CA ALA A 31 10.85 4.64 -4.23
C ALA A 31 9.70 4.55 -3.21
N ALA A 32 9.80 5.31 -2.12
CA ALA A 32 8.72 5.44 -1.14
C ALA A 32 7.43 6.03 -1.76
N ALA A 33 7.56 7.04 -2.62
CA ALA A 33 6.43 7.62 -3.33
C ALA A 33 5.77 6.62 -4.28
N TYR A 34 6.54 5.81 -5.01
CA TYR A 34 6.00 4.75 -5.87
C TYR A 34 5.26 3.67 -5.07
N ALA A 35 5.81 3.23 -3.94
CA ALA A 35 5.12 2.26 -3.09
C ALA A 35 3.74 2.76 -2.62
N VAL A 36 3.64 4.04 -2.24
CA VAL A 36 2.36 4.66 -1.86
C VAL A 36 1.40 4.75 -3.04
N GLN A 37 1.89 5.09 -4.24
CA GLN A 37 1.08 5.13 -5.47
C GLN A 37 0.52 3.74 -5.81
N ASP A 38 1.38 2.72 -5.87
CA ASP A 38 0.98 1.33 -6.15
C ASP A 38 -0.06 0.84 -5.14
N SER A 39 0.13 1.15 -3.86
CA SER A 39 -0.84 0.78 -2.83
C SER A 39 -2.16 1.56 -2.94
N THR A 40 -2.13 2.80 -3.44
CA THR A 40 -3.35 3.57 -3.73
C THR A 40 -4.10 2.96 -4.90
N ASP A 41 -3.38 2.55 -5.95
CA ASP A 41 -3.94 1.89 -7.13
C ASP A 41 -4.57 0.54 -6.75
N TYR A 42 -3.89 -0.24 -5.90
CA TYR A 42 -4.45 -1.47 -5.33
C TYR A 42 -5.75 -1.22 -4.58
N LEU A 43 -5.79 -0.22 -3.67
CA LEU A 43 -7.00 0.14 -2.94
C LEU A 43 -8.14 0.53 -3.89
N ARG A 44 -7.86 1.36 -4.91
CA ARG A 44 -8.85 1.76 -5.91
C ARG A 44 -9.41 0.56 -6.67
N ASN A 45 -8.56 -0.37 -7.10
CA ASN A 45 -8.98 -1.60 -7.78
C ASN A 45 -9.93 -2.44 -6.91
N ILE A 46 -9.54 -2.71 -5.66
CA ILE A 46 -10.35 -3.48 -4.73
C ILE A 46 -11.70 -2.80 -4.47
N MET A 47 -11.74 -1.47 -4.28
CA MET A 47 -13.01 -0.74 -4.12
C MET A 47 -13.93 -0.87 -5.32
N SER A 48 -13.40 -0.81 -6.55
CA SER A 48 -14.18 -1.01 -7.77
C SER A 48 -14.74 -2.44 -7.87
N MET A 49 -13.90 -3.45 -7.62
CA MET A 49 -14.33 -4.85 -7.62
C MET A 49 -15.37 -5.16 -6.54
N ALA A 50 -15.16 -4.64 -5.32
CA ALA A 50 -16.07 -4.83 -4.19
C ALA A 50 -17.43 -4.16 -4.45
N SER A 51 -17.43 -2.95 -5.03
CA SER A 51 -18.66 -2.24 -5.41
C SER A 51 -19.45 -3.04 -6.46
N ALA A 52 -18.79 -3.54 -7.50
CA ALA A 52 -19.43 -4.35 -8.53
C ALA A 52 -19.99 -5.67 -7.96
N THR A 53 -19.20 -6.35 -7.13
CA THR A 53 -19.61 -7.60 -6.46
C THR A 53 -20.83 -7.37 -5.57
N THR A 54 -20.81 -6.30 -4.77
CA THR A 54 -21.92 -5.91 -3.90
C THR A 54 -23.18 -5.61 -4.71
N GLY A 55 -23.05 -4.88 -5.82
CA GLY A 55 -24.15 -4.60 -6.75
C GLY A 55 -24.83 -5.87 -7.28
N VAL A 56 -24.04 -6.82 -7.80
CA VAL A 56 -24.57 -8.09 -8.33
C VAL A 56 -25.19 -8.93 -7.21
N ALA A 57 -24.56 -9.03 -6.04
CA ALA A 57 -25.09 -9.78 -4.91
C ALA A 57 -26.43 -9.21 -4.43
N MET A 58 -26.57 -7.88 -4.36
CA MET A 58 -27.84 -7.23 -4.02
C MET A 58 -28.93 -7.50 -5.07
N GLN A 59 -28.58 -7.43 -6.36
CA GLN A 59 -29.54 -7.76 -7.43
C GLN A 59 -30.07 -9.18 -7.30
N GLN A 60 -29.19 -10.15 -7.05
CA GLN A 60 -29.56 -11.56 -6.90
C GLN A 60 -30.38 -11.80 -5.62
N MET A 61 -30.02 -11.15 -4.51
CA MET A 61 -30.77 -11.19 -3.25
C MET A 61 -32.22 -10.73 -3.45
N LEU A 62 -32.43 -9.64 -4.19
CA LEU A 62 -33.77 -9.12 -4.49
C LEU A 62 -34.54 -10.03 -5.47
N ALA A 63 -33.87 -10.55 -6.50
CA ALA A 63 -34.50 -11.39 -7.51
C ALA A 63 -34.97 -12.75 -6.96
N THR A 64 -34.16 -13.36 -6.11
CA THR A 64 -34.43 -14.68 -5.50
C THR A 64 -35.27 -14.59 -4.22
N LYS A 65 -35.31 -13.40 -3.59
CA LYS A 65 -35.90 -13.19 -2.26
C LYS A 65 -35.20 -14.00 -1.16
N GLU A 66 -33.94 -14.39 -1.38
CA GLU A 66 -33.11 -15.09 -0.41
C GLU A 66 -31.99 -14.17 0.07
N VAL A 67 -31.72 -14.15 1.38
CA VAL A 67 -30.65 -13.32 1.97
C VAL A 67 -29.31 -14.05 1.95
N ASP A 68 -29.32 -15.34 2.27
CA ASP A 68 -28.16 -16.20 2.10
C ASP A 68 -28.23 -16.88 0.72
N PRO A 69 -27.10 -16.97 -0.01
CA PRO A 69 -25.73 -16.71 0.42
C PRO A 69 -25.24 -15.26 0.19
N TYR A 70 -26.07 -14.39 -0.40
CA TYR A 70 -25.64 -13.09 -0.92
C TYR A 70 -25.14 -12.12 0.16
N SER A 71 -25.71 -12.17 1.37
CA SER A 71 -25.25 -11.37 2.51
C SER A 71 -23.78 -11.62 2.85
N LYS A 72 -23.32 -12.88 2.75
CA LYS A 72 -21.94 -13.30 3.01
C LYS A 72 -20.99 -12.81 1.92
N ILE A 73 -21.45 -12.77 0.67
CA ILE A 73 -20.70 -12.23 -0.46
C ILE A 73 -20.48 -10.71 -0.28
N ILE A 74 -21.53 -9.98 0.09
CA ILE A 74 -21.45 -8.53 0.38
C ILE A 74 -20.49 -8.28 1.55
N LYS A 75 -20.57 -9.10 2.61
CA LYS A 75 -19.65 -8.99 3.74
C LYS A 75 -18.19 -9.22 3.32
N ALA A 76 -17.92 -10.26 2.54
CA ALA A 76 -16.58 -10.55 2.03
C ALA A 76 -16.03 -9.41 1.15
N ALA A 77 -16.87 -8.80 0.31
CA ALA A 77 -16.49 -7.64 -0.49
C ALA A 77 -16.16 -6.43 0.39
N THR A 78 -16.93 -6.19 1.44
CA THR A 78 -16.68 -5.11 2.41
C THR A 78 -15.38 -5.33 3.18
N ASP A 79 -15.12 -6.57 3.60
CA ASP A 79 -13.90 -6.94 4.31
C ASP A 79 -12.66 -6.76 3.44
N ALA A 80 -12.74 -7.14 2.16
CA ALA A 80 -11.65 -6.90 1.21
C ALA A 80 -11.28 -5.42 1.09
N VAL A 81 -12.26 -4.51 1.11
CA VAL A 81 -12.00 -3.06 1.13
C VAL A 81 -11.29 -2.64 2.42
N SER A 82 -11.73 -3.16 3.57
CA SER A 82 -11.11 -2.85 4.86
C SER A 82 -9.66 -3.33 4.94
N ASP A 83 -9.38 -4.52 4.42
CA ASP A 83 -8.03 -5.08 4.32
C ASP A 83 -7.14 -4.26 3.39
N ALA A 84 -7.69 -3.79 2.26
CA ALA A 84 -6.97 -2.92 1.34
C ALA A 84 -6.67 -1.54 1.97
N GLN A 85 -7.60 -0.97 2.74
CA GLN A 85 -7.38 0.27 3.49
C GLN A 85 -6.28 0.10 4.55
N THR A 86 -6.30 -1.03 5.27
CA THR A 86 -5.27 -1.38 6.25
C THR A 86 -3.91 -1.52 5.58
N THR A 87 -3.85 -2.16 4.42
CA THR A 87 -2.63 -2.31 3.62
C THR A 87 -2.10 -0.95 3.19
N PHE A 88 -2.96 -0.08 2.64
CA PHE A 88 -2.59 1.27 2.25
C PHE A 88 -2.03 2.10 3.41
N SER A 89 -2.66 2.04 4.58
CA SER A 89 -2.17 2.71 5.79
C SER A 89 -0.79 2.19 6.19
N LYS A 90 -0.59 0.86 6.23
CA LYS A 90 0.71 0.26 6.58
C LYS A 90 1.82 0.64 5.60
N VAL A 91 1.53 0.66 4.30
CA VAL A 91 2.48 1.08 3.26
C VAL A 91 2.82 2.56 3.44
N GLY A 92 1.83 3.43 3.65
CA GLY A 92 2.04 4.86 3.89
C GLY A 92 2.92 5.13 5.11
N THR A 93 2.66 4.44 6.23
CA THR A 93 3.50 4.55 7.44
C THR A 93 4.92 4.06 7.18
N SER A 94 5.07 2.88 6.56
CA SER A 94 6.39 2.29 6.29
C SER A 94 7.22 3.14 5.34
N ALA A 95 6.60 3.67 4.28
CA ALA A 95 7.22 4.57 3.32
C ALA A 95 7.69 5.87 4.00
N SER A 96 6.86 6.46 4.86
CA SER A 96 7.23 7.66 5.62
C SER A 96 8.41 7.40 6.57
N SER A 97 8.40 6.25 7.27
CA SER A 97 9.51 5.85 8.15
C SER A 97 10.81 5.67 7.38
N VAL A 98 10.79 4.99 6.24
CA VAL A 98 12.01 4.77 5.42
C VAL A 98 12.63 6.09 4.97
N VAL A 99 11.82 7.06 4.54
CA VAL A 99 12.34 8.39 4.14
C VAL A 99 12.93 9.14 5.32
N LYS A 100 12.27 9.13 6.49
CA LYS A 100 12.76 9.78 7.71
C LYS A 100 14.04 9.15 8.24
N ASP A 101 14.10 7.83 8.27
CA ASP A 101 15.26 7.08 8.74
C ASP A 101 16.47 7.39 7.84
N PHE A 102 16.27 7.47 6.51
CA PHE A 102 17.33 7.84 5.58
C PHE A 102 17.78 9.29 5.75
N ASP A 103 16.85 10.23 5.95
CA ASP A 103 17.16 11.65 6.24
C ASP A 103 18.00 11.81 7.52
N SER A 104 17.66 11.05 8.56
CA SER A 104 18.40 11.08 9.84
C SER A 104 19.81 10.49 9.78
N LEU A 105 20.13 9.75 8.71
CA LEU A 105 21.41 9.09 8.47
C LEU A 105 22.27 9.82 7.43
N ALA A 106 21.74 10.84 6.76
CA ALA A 106 22.39 11.62 5.70
C ALA A 106 23.19 12.81 6.24
#